data_AF-A0A0Q7A3A1-F1
#
_entry.id   AF-A0A0Q7A3A1-F1
#
_cell.length_a   1.000
_cell.length_b   1.000
_cell.length_c   1.000
_cell.angle_alpha   90.00
_cell.angle_beta   90.00
_cell.angle_gamma   90.00
#
_symmetry.space_group_name_H-M   'P 1'
#
loop_
_entity.id
_entity.type
_entity.pdbx_description
1 polymer ?
#
loop_
_entity_poly.entity_id
_entity_poly.type
_entity_poly.pdbx_seq_one_letter_code
_entity_poly.pdbx_strand_id
1 'polypeptide(L)'
;MYDAMDSFLKVETWHTNHPLDEERFFRALSTIVRRPDFNSDDMRQYMRSQKNITTHDGSNGFERVVDELALKASAVREYLKITGE
;
A
#
# COMPACT_ATOMS: atom_id res chain seq x y z
N MET A 1 -8.94 -8.30 -5.13
CA MET A 1 -7.91 -7.43 -5.72
C MET A 1 -6.85 -7.07 -4.69
N TYR A 2 -7.20 -6.34 -3.62
CA TYR A 2 -6.21 -5.90 -2.63
C TYR A 2 -5.59 -7.03 -1.79
N ASP A 3 -6.11 -8.25 -1.86
CA ASP A 3 -5.47 -9.48 -1.35
C ASP A 3 -4.05 -9.70 -1.87
N ALA A 4 -3.66 -9.11 -3.01
CA ALA A 4 -2.26 -9.07 -3.44
C ALA A 4 -1.32 -8.44 -2.38
N MET A 5 -1.84 -7.50 -1.57
CA MET A 5 -1.12 -6.85 -0.48
C MET A 5 -0.86 -7.77 0.71
N ASP A 6 -1.57 -8.90 0.84
CA ASP A 6 -1.37 -9.83 1.96
C ASP A 6 0.06 -10.36 2.03
N SER A 7 0.68 -10.56 0.87
CA SER A 7 2.07 -11.02 0.78
C SER A 7 3.05 -10.04 1.41
N PHE A 8 2.81 -8.74 1.24
CA PHE A 8 3.58 -7.65 1.86
C PHE A 8 3.19 -7.49 3.34
N LEU A 9 1.90 -7.47 3.65
CA LEU A 9 1.39 -7.24 5.00
C LEU A 9 1.72 -8.39 5.96
N LYS A 10 1.94 -9.62 5.50
CA LYS A 10 2.35 -10.74 6.37
C LYS A 10 3.77 -10.60 6.93
N VAL A 11 4.59 -9.74 6.35
CA VAL A 11 5.94 -9.46 6.85
C VAL A 11 5.84 -8.64 8.13
N GLU A 12 6.56 -9.02 9.18
CA GLU A 12 6.55 -8.28 10.46
C GLU A 12 7.10 -6.85 10.32
N THR A 13 8.16 -6.70 9.52
CA THR A 13 8.89 -5.44 9.28
C THR A 13 8.29 -4.56 8.20
N TRP A 14 7.08 -4.86 7.70
CA TRP A 14 6.40 -4.14 6.62
C TRP A 14 6.36 -2.60 6.81
N HIS A 15 6.41 -2.15 8.06
CA HIS A 15 6.34 -0.76 8.48
C HIS A 15 7.69 -0.05 8.65
N THR A 16 8.80 -0.74 8.45
CA THR A 16 10.14 -0.24 8.77
C THR A 16 10.76 0.63 7.67
N ASN A 17 10.08 0.77 6.51
CA ASN A 17 10.61 1.44 5.32
C ASN A 17 11.99 0.89 4.87
N HIS A 18 12.31 -0.35 5.22
CA HIS A 18 13.53 -1.01 4.75
C HIS A 18 13.44 -1.23 3.22
N PRO A 19 14.53 -1.09 2.45
CA PRO A 19 14.50 -1.24 0.99
C PRO A 19 13.87 -2.55 0.50
N LEU A 20 14.09 -3.66 1.22
CA LEU A 20 13.47 -4.95 0.90
C LEU A 20 11.96 -4.96 1.12
N ASP A 21 11.46 -4.25 2.12
CA ASP A 21 10.02 -4.15 2.38
C ASP A 21 9.35 -3.23 1.36
N GLU A 22 10.04 -2.18 0.93
CA GLU A 22 9.60 -1.34 -0.17
C GLU A 22 9.55 -2.09 -1.51
N GLU A 23 10.55 -2.93 -1.82
CA GLU A 23 10.53 -3.80 -2.99
C GLU A 23 9.33 -4.76 -2.96
N ARG A 24 9.06 -5.39 -1.80
CA ARG A 24 7.91 -6.28 -1.62
C ARG A 24 6.59 -5.56 -1.84
N PHE A 25 6.47 -4.35 -1.32
CA PHE A 25 5.31 -3.49 -1.55
C PHE A 25 5.11 -3.22 -3.04
N PHE A 26 6.13 -2.76 -3.75
CA PHE A 26 6.02 -2.46 -5.18
C PHE A 26 5.75 -3.71 -6.02
N ARG A 27 6.31 -4.85 -5.63
CA ARG A 27 6.01 -6.14 -6.26
C ARG A 27 4.53 -6.51 -6.13
N ALA A 28 3.95 -6.39 -4.93
CA ALA A 28 2.52 -6.60 -4.73
C ALA A 28 1.68 -5.57 -5.52
N LEU A 29 2.07 -4.29 -5.47
CA LEU A 29 1.38 -3.19 -6.14
C LEU A 29 1.33 -3.38 -7.66
N SER A 30 2.42 -3.85 -8.26
CA SER A 30 2.53 -4.05 -9.71
C SER A 30 1.43 -4.97 -10.30
N THR A 31 0.88 -5.87 -9.46
CA THR A 31 -0.18 -6.81 -9.86
C THR A 31 -1.57 -6.19 -9.90
N ILE A 32 -1.78 -5.06 -9.20
CA ILE A 32 -3.08 -4.42 -9.05
C ILE A 32 -3.15 -3.00 -9.62
N VAL A 33 -2.04 -2.26 -9.64
CA VAL A 33 -2.02 -0.82 -9.97
C VAL A 33 -2.41 -0.50 -11.41
N ARG A 34 -2.24 -1.45 -12.33
CA ARG A 34 -2.63 -1.30 -13.74
C ARG A 34 -4.12 -1.50 -13.97
N ARG A 35 -4.83 -2.08 -13.00
CA ARG A 35 -6.24 -2.40 -13.16
C ARG A 35 -7.08 -1.12 -13.23
N PRO A 36 -8.13 -1.07 -14.06
CA PRO A 36 -8.95 0.13 -14.23
C PRO A 36 -9.72 0.52 -12.95
N ASP A 37 -10.06 -0.48 -12.14
CA ASP A 37 -10.75 -0.36 -10.85
C ASP A 37 -9.81 -0.06 -9.67
N PHE A 38 -8.50 0.10 -9.92
CA PHE A 38 -7.54 0.39 -8.85
C PHE A 38 -7.75 1.79 -8.25
N ASN A 39 -7.85 1.84 -6.92
CA ASN A 39 -7.98 3.05 -6.12
C ASN A 39 -7.05 2.98 -4.89
N SER A 40 -6.18 3.97 -4.73
CA SER A 40 -5.21 4.02 -3.63
C SER A 40 -5.88 4.20 -2.26
N ASP A 41 -7.03 4.85 -2.17
CA ASP A 41 -7.76 5.01 -0.91
C ASP A 41 -8.43 3.70 -0.47
N ASP A 42 -9.02 2.95 -1.40
CA ASP A 42 -9.55 1.62 -1.09
C ASP A 42 -8.43 0.66 -0.67
N MET A 43 -7.25 0.75 -1.30
CA MET A 43 -6.05 0.01 -0.88
C MET A 43 -5.64 0.38 0.55
N ARG A 44 -5.62 1.67 0.88
CA ARG A 44 -5.32 2.19 2.22
C ARG A 44 -6.29 1.64 3.26
N GLN A 45 -7.59 1.69 2.99
CA GLN A 45 -8.62 1.16 3.87
C GLN A 45 -8.46 -0.35 4.08
N TYR A 46 -8.16 -1.09 3.01
CA TYR A 46 -7.87 -2.51 3.09
C TYR A 46 -6.68 -2.82 4.01
N MET A 47 -5.56 -2.12 3.85
CA MET A 47 -4.36 -2.31 4.68
C MET A 47 -4.64 -2.00 6.16
N ARG A 48 -5.40 -0.94 6.44
CA ARG A 48 -5.84 -0.60 7.81
C ARG A 48 -6.68 -1.73 8.41
N SER A 49 -7.62 -2.27 7.66
CA SER A 49 -8.47 -3.39 8.10
C SER A 49 -7.65 -4.65 8.40
N GLN A 50 -6.71 -5.02 7.52
CA GLN A 50 -5.86 -6.21 7.73
C GLN A 50 -4.96 -6.11 8.97
N LYS A 51 -4.53 -4.90 9.32
CA LYS A 51 -3.63 -4.66 10.47
C LYS A 51 -4.36 -4.20 11.73
N ASN A 52 -5.69 -4.14 11.71
CA ASN A 52 -6.51 -3.61 12.81
C ASN A 52 -6.06 -2.21 13.26
N ILE A 53 -5.66 -1.37 12.31
CA ILE A 53 -5.22 0.01 12.57
C ILE A 53 -6.47 0.89 12.66
N THR A 54 -6.74 1.43 13.85
CA THR A 54 -7.87 2.34 14.11
C THR A 54 -7.40 3.79 14.12
N THR A 55 -8.25 4.71 13.64
CA THR A 55 -7.97 6.15 13.48
C THR A 55 -7.80 6.93 14.79
N HIS A 56 -7.85 6.25 15.94
CA HIS A 56 -7.82 6.87 17.27
C HIS A 56 -6.62 6.43 18.12
N ASP A 57 -5.78 5.53 17.62
CA ASP A 57 -4.59 5.06 18.34
C ASP A 57 -3.36 5.82 17.83
N GLY A 58 -3.22 7.07 18.27
CA GLY A 58 -2.08 7.94 17.97
C GLY A 58 -0.71 7.40 18.41
N SER A 59 -0.65 6.18 18.93
CA SER A 59 0.54 5.52 19.49
C SER A 59 1.32 4.64 18.50
N ASN A 60 0.73 4.13 17.41
CA ASN A 60 1.35 3.01 16.69
C ASN A 60 2.16 3.37 15.43
N GLY A 61 2.16 4.62 14.95
CA GLY A 61 2.96 5.07 13.79
C GLY A 61 2.61 4.41 12.44
N PHE A 62 1.88 3.29 12.45
CA PHE A 62 1.48 2.51 11.29
C PHE A 62 0.47 3.23 10.40
N GLU A 63 -0.35 4.11 10.96
CA GLU A 63 -1.25 4.96 10.16
C GLU A 63 -0.46 5.81 9.15
N ARG A 64 0.61 6.44 9.62
CA ARG A 64 1.48 7.26 8.75
C ARG A 64 2.13 6.41 7.66
N VAL A 65 2.59 5.21 8.00
CA VAL A 65 3.16 4.27 7.03
C VAL A 65 2.13 3.87 5.98
N VAL A 66 0.92 3.48 6.38
CA VAL A 66 -0.13 3.10 5.43
C VAL A 66 -0.52 4.27 4.52
N ASP A 67 -0.57 5.48 5.06
CA ASP A 67 -0.85 6.69 4.30
C ASP A 67 0.28 6.98 3.30
N GLU A 68 1.55 6.83 3.70
CA GLU A 68 2.71 6.94 2.81
C GLU A 68 2.67 5.91 1.67
N LEU A 69 2.32 4.66 1.96
CA LEU A 69 2.19 3.60 0.95
C LEU A 69 1.05 3.88 -0.03
N ALA A 70 -0.08 4.40 0.46
CA ALA A 70 -1.19 4.82 -0.39
C ALA A 70 -0.80 5.97 -1.32
N LEU A 71 -0.06 6.96 -0.81
CA LEU A 71 0.47 8.06 -1.62
C LEU A 71 1.43 7.57 -2.70
N LYS A 72 2.36 6.66 -2.36
CA LYS A 72 3.25 6.02 -3.34
C LYS A 72 2.46 5.30 -4.43
N ALA A 73 1.42 4.55 -4.06
CA ALA A 73 0.59 3.86 -5.04
C ALA A 73 -0.20 4.81 -5.94
N SER A 74 -0.70 5.92 -5.40
CA SER A 74 -1.33 6.98 -6.19
C SER A 74 -0.36 7.57 -7.21
N ALA A 75 0.86 7.90 -6.79
CA ALA A 75 1.90 8.45 -7.67
C ALA A 75 2.28 7.47 -8.80
N VAL A 76 2.43 6.18 -8.50
CA VAL A 76 2.68 5.15 -9.52
C VAL A 76 1.51 5.07 -10.51
N ARG A 77 0.26 5.09 -10.03
CA ARG A 77 -0.91 5.06 -10.90
C ARG A 77 -0.97 6.27 -11.83
N GLU A 78 -0.67 7.46 -11.31
CA GLU A 78 -0.62 8.69 -12.09
C GLU A 78 0.49 8.64 -13.14
N TYR A 79 1.68 8.17 -12.78
CA TYR A 79 2.78 7.97 -13.71
C TYR A 79 2.40 7.04 -14.87
N LEU A 80 1.79 5.88 -14.58
CA LEU A 80 1.34 4.93 -15.61
C LEU A 80 0.30 5.55 -16.55
N LYS A 81 -0.65 6.33 -16.01
CA LYS A 81 -1.63 7.06 -16.82
C LYS A 81 -0.99 8.08 -17.75
N ILE A 82 0.03 8.80 -17.28
CA ILE A 82 0.72 9.83 -18.07
C ILE A 82 1.58 9.19 -19.17
N THR A 83 2.22 8.06 -18.88
CA THR A 83 3.14 7.37 -19.81
C THR A 83 2.42 6.42 -20.77
N GLY A 84 1.17 6.06 -20.51
CA GLY A 84 0.39 5.15 -21.35
C GLY A 84 0.68 3.67 -21.12
N GLU A 85 1.24 3.33 -19.95
CA GLU A 85 1.52 1.95 -19.50
C GLU A 85 0.38 1.30 -18.69
#